data_AF-A0A0R3PX18-F1
#
_entry.id   AF-A0A0R3PX18-F1
#
_cell.length_a   1.000
_cell.length_b   1.000
_cell.length_c   1.000
_cell.angle_alpha   90.00
_cell.angle_beta   90.00
_cell.angle_gamma   90.00
#
_symmetry.space_group_name_H-M   'P 1'
#
loop_
_entity.id
_entity.type
_entity.pdbx_description
1 polymer ?
#
loop_
_entity_poly.entity_id
_entity_poly.type
_entity_poly.pdbx_seq_one_letter_code
_entity_poly.pdbx_strand_id
1 'polypeptide(L)'
;MRREVSEVCSTSKSDEKHSEMFLDEPKSKHRVMNKSEHLRTFYEHLVWKNSTVELDDALTAKRLVDNECSNWPQMQFQFACMYAFTSLIEDNFRFDKYRRITLRKQLSDHPVYDFWLTLLDSTWEVFFNTENRVPNQKLMLCFQFAIRHGYCQLVEYIWDKIDNNTREYIGLLQWRALCFRARDRDTMRFLCTRLCHMNPVGMARISWTIFFDTFYNSINNEESDIVVENKFRKRLEFLIENCCSELRRRLLKMENFR
;
A
#
# COMPACT_ATOMS: atom_id res chain seq x y z
N MET A 1 -43.59 -31.16 2.57
CA MET A 1 -44.20 -30.59 3.80
C MET A 1 -43.38 -29.35 4.15
N ARG A 2 -44.06 -28.21 4.19
CA ARG A 2 -43.53 -26.84 4.29
C ARG A 2 -42.67 -26.63 5.54
N ARG A 3 -41.66 -25.77 5.45
CA ARG A 3 -41.66 -24.46 6.13
C ARG A 3 -40.51 -23.56 5.63
N GLU A 4 -40.93 -22.51 4.95
CA GLU A 4 -40.23 -21.22 4.87
C GLU A 4 -39.86 -20.76 6.28
N VAL A 5 -38.61 -20.32 6.49
CA VAL A 5 -38.28 -19.26 7.45
C VAL A 5 -37.12 -18.42 6.89
N SER A 6 -37.45 -17.15 6.66
CA SER A 6 -36.59 -15.95 6.58
C SER A 6 -35.63 -15.80 5.40
N GLU A 7 -36.22 -15.52 4.26
CA GLU A 7 -35.73 -14.59 3.25
C GLU A 7 -35.83 -13.14 3.79
N VAL A 8 -35.03 -12.77 4.80
CA VAL A 8 -34.83 -11.36 5.25
C VAL A 8 -33.49 -11.25 5.99
N CYS A 9 -32.33 -11.33 5.31
CA CYS A 9 -31.05 -10.83 5.86
C CYS A 9 -29.83 -10.87 4.89
N SER A 10 -30.01 -10.79 3.57
CA SER A 10 -28.88 -10.93 2.63
C SER A 10 -28.28 -9.61 2.12
N THR A 11 -28.88 -8.45 2.41
CA THR A 11 -28.36 -7.15 2.00
C THR A 11 -27.69 -6.35 3.11
N SER A 12 -28.02 -6.57 4.38
CA SER A 12 -27.46 -5.77 5.50
C SER A 12 -26.11 -6.27 6.04
N LYS A 13 -25.77 -7.55 5.87
CA LYS A 13 -24.50 -8.13 6.38
C LYS A 13 -23.28 -7.83 5.51
N SER A 14 -23.47 -7.51 4.23
CA SER A 14 -22.36 -7.08 3.38
C SER A 14 -21.98 -5.65 3.73
N ASP A 15 -22.97 -4.75 3.86
CA ASP A 15 -22.75 -3.33 4.20
C ASP A 15 -21.97 -3.13 5.51
N GLU A 16 -22.20 -3.95 6.55
CA GLU A 16 -21.45 -3.90 7.82
C GLU A 16 -19.99 -4.39 7.72
N LYS A 17 -19.69 -5.35 6.82
CA LYS A 17 -18.33 -5.90 6.73
C LYS A 17 -17.36 -4.98 5.97
N HIS A 18 -17.89 -4.16 5.06
CA HIS A 18 -17.07 -3.27 4.23
C HIS A 18 -16.98 -1.85 4.78
N SER A 19 -17.91 -1.42 5.64
CA SER A 19 -17.81 -0.15 6.37
C SER A 19 -16.63 -0.13 7.35
N GLU A 20 -16.25 -1.28 7.91
CA GLU A 20 -15.06 -1.42 8.77
C GLU A 20 -13.72 -1.24 8.02
N MET A 21 -13.72 -1.31 6.69
CA MET A 21 -12.48 -1.16 5.90
C MET A 21 -12.03 0.29 5.77
N PHE A 22 -12.95 1.26 5.91
CA PHE A 22 -12.69 2.67 5.68
C PHE A 22 -13.43 3.59 6.66
N LEU A 23 -12.62 4.36 7.38
CA LEU A 23 -12.88 5.19 8.56
C LEU A 23 -13.16 4.40 9.85
N ASP A 24 -12.24 4.60 10.80
CA ASP A 24 -12.11 3.87 12.05
C ASP A 24 -13.23 4.26 13.03
N GLU A 25 -14.23 3.38 13.24
CA GLU A 25 -14.96 3.41 14.51
C GLU A 25 -14.06 2.82 15.61
N PRO A 26 -14.00 3.44 16.80
CA PRO A 26 -13.24 2.87 17.89
C PRO A 26 -14.05 1.71 18.48
N LYS A 27 -13.61 0.46 18.23
CA LYS A 27 -13.38 -0.61 19.24
C LYS A 27 -13.56 -2.02 18.66
N SER A 28 -12.52 -2.85 18.78
CA SER A 28 -12.42 -3.97 19.72
C SER A 28 -11.07 -4.67 19.52
N LYS A 29 -10.56 -5.41 20.52
CA LYS A 29 -9.25 -6.10 20.47
C LYS A 29 -9.23 -7.32 19.54
N HIS A 30 -9.84 -7.24 18.35
CA HIS A 30 -9.57 -8.20 17.28
C HIS A 30 -8.24 -7.85 16.64
N ARG A 31 -7.50 -8.84 16.11
CA ARG A 31 -6.29 -8.57 15.31
C ARG A 31 -6.72 -7.67 14.14
N VAL A 32 -6.44 -6.38 14.25
CA VAL A 32 -6.69 -5.41 13.18
C VAL A 32 -5.95 -5.95 11.95
N MET A 33 -6.71 -6.40 10.95
CA MET A 33 -6.13 -6.79 9.67
C MET A 33 -5.34 -5.60 9.16
N ASN A 34 -4.12 -5.85 8.70
CA ASN A 34 -3.32 -4.76 8.15
C ASN A 34 -4.09 -4.17 6.97
N LYS A 35 -4.11 -2.82 6.84
CA LYS A 35 -4.85 -2.14 5.77
C LYS A 35 -4.40 -2.59 4.37
N SER A 36 -3.21 -3.19 4.22
CA SER A 36 -2.73 -3.81 2.98
C SER A 36 -3.35 -5.18 2.68
N GLU A 37 -3.83 -5.88 3.70
CA GLU A 37 -4.39 -7.24 3.60
C GLU A 37 -5.93 -7.21 3.55
N HIS A 38 -6.55 -6.03 3.43
CA HIS A 38 -8.00 -5.86 3.41
C HIS A 38 -8.66 -6.66 2.29
N LEU A 39 -8.02 -6.84 1.13
CA LEU A 39 -8.55 -7.67 0.05
C LEU A 39 -8.80 -9.12 0.45
N ARG A 40 -8.12 -9.62 1.49
CA ARG A 40 -8.35 -10.97 2.01
C ARG A 40 -9.74 -11.14 2.59
N THR A 41 -10.50 -10.07 2.88
CA THR A 41 -11.91 -10.21 3.24
C THR A 41 -12.77 -10.76 2.09
N PHE A 42 -12.26 -10.71 0.85
CA PHE A 42 -12.86 -11.19 -0.39
C PHE A 42 -12.19 -12.47 -0.92
N TYR A 43 -11.99 -13.47 -0.04
CA TYR A 43 -11.28 -14.72 -0.38
C TYR A 43 -11.71 -15.39 -1.69
N GLU A 44 -13.01 -15.33 -2.02
CA GLU A 44 -13.59 -15.95 -3.22
C GLU A 44 -13.20 -15.26 -4.53
N HIS A 45 -12.76 -14.00 -4.45
CA HIS A 45 -12.45 -13.15 -5.60
C HIS A 45 -10.94 -12.92 -5.79
N LEU A 46 -10.12 -13.49 -4.89
CA LEU A 46 -8.67 -13.34 -4.92
C LEU A 46 -8.08 -13.93 -6.20
N VAL A 47 -7.23 -13.14 -6.85
CA VAL A 47 -6.50 -13.54 -8.03
C VAL A 47 -5.05 -13.81 -7.67
N TRP A 48 -4.54 -14.97 -8.07
CA TRP A 48 -3.14 -15.34 -7.88
C TRP A 48 -2.35 -15.00 -9.13
N LYS A 49 -1.11 -14.54 -8.95
CA LYS A 49 -0.16 -14.36 -10.06
C LYS A 49 0.20 -15.73 -10.65
N ASN A 50 0.22 -15.84 -11.98
CA ASN A 50 0.34 -17.11 -12.70
C ASN A 50 1.59 -17.97 -12.35
N SER A 51 2.66 -17.35 -11.84
CA SER A 51 3.96 -18.00 -11.62
C SER A 51 4.47 -17.92 -10.18
N THR A 52 3.67 -17.42 -9.24
CA THR A 52 4.08 -17.20 -7.85
C THR A 52 2.92 -17.45 -6.91
N VAL A 53 3.19 -17.92 -5.69
CA VAL A 53 2.17 -18.02 -4.62
C VAL A 53 1.94 -16.64 -3.99
N GLU A 54 1.66 -15.66 -4.84
CA GLU A 54 1.41 -14.27 -4.50
C GLU A 54 0.08 -13.83 -5.10
N LEU A 55 -0.63 -12.98 -4.35
CA LEU A 55 -1.85 -12.35 -4.83
C LEU A 55 -1.51 -11.25 -5.83
N ASP A 56 -2.33 -11.13 -6.86
CA ASP A 56 -2.41 -9.97 -7.72
C ASP A 56 -3.48 -9.03 -7.17
N ASP A 57 -3.07 -8.14 -6.27
CA ASP A 57 -3.97 -7.26 -5.53
C ASP A 57 -4.70 -6.29 -6.48
N ALA A 58 -4.02 -5.77 -7.49
CA ALA A 58 -4.63 -4.87 -8.46
C ALA A 58 -5.65 -5.59 -9.34
N LEU A 59 -5.33 -6.78 -9.84
CA LEU A 59 -6.29 -7.57 -10.64
C LEU A 59 -7.47 -8.03 -9.79
N THR A 60 -7.22 -8.39 -8.53
CA THR A 60 -8.28 -8.70 -7.56
C THR A 60 -9.21 -7.51 -7.35
N ALA A 61 -8.65 -6.33 -7.04
CA ALA A 61 -9.42 -5.11 -6.86
C ALA A 61 -10.22 -4.75 -8.11
N LYS A 62 -9.63 -4.89 -9.30
CA LYS A 62 -10.33 -4.66 -10.56
C LYS A 62 -11.52 -5.60 -10.74
N ARG A 63 -11.35 -6.90 -10.48
CA ARG A 63 -12.46 -7.87 -10.53
C ARG A 63 -13.58 -7.54 -9.55
N LEU A 64 -13.23 -7.09 -8.34
CA LEU A 64 -14.22 -6.66 -7.34
C LEU A 64 -15.00 -5.44 -7.82
N VAL A 65 -14.31 -4.44 -8.38
CA VAL A 65 -14.94 -3.24 -8.94
C VAL A 65 -15.92 -3.60 -10.07
N ASP A 66 -15.50 -4.48 -10.98
CA ASP A 66 -16.26 -4.81 -12.19
C ASP A 66 -17.48 -5.70 -11.88
N ASN A 67 -17.35 -6.66 -10.96
CA ASN A 67 -18.37 -7.68 -10.72
C ASN A 67 -19.18 -7.45 -9.44
N GLU A 68 -18.49 -7.24 -8.31
CA GLU A 68 -19.11 -7.24 -6.99
C GLU A 68 -19.59 -5.85 -6.55
N CYS A 69 -18.89 -4.80 -6.95
CA CYS A 69 -19.20 -3.43 -6.54
C CYS A 69 -19.98 -2.65 -7.61
N SER A 70 -20.56 -3.30 -8.62
CA SER A 70 -21.25 -2.65 -9.75
C SER A 70 -22.29 -1.60 -9.31
N ASN A 71 -23.03 -1.88 -8.24
CA ASN A 71 -24.05 -1.01 -7.67
C ASN A 71 -23.59 -0.19 -6.44
N TRP A 72 -22.29 -0.16 -6.14
CA TRP A 72 -21.75 0.54 -4.98
C TRP A 72 -20.68 1.57 -5.37
N PRO A 73 -21.09 2.80 -5.74
CA PRO A 73 -20.18 3.82 -6.23
C PRO A 73 -19.08 4.20 -5.24
N GLN A 74 -19.39 4.25 -3.93
CA GLN A 74 -18.38 4.55 -2.92
C GLN A 74 -17.25 3.52 -2.90
N MET A 75 -17.57 2.22 -2.87
CA MET A 75 -16.55 1.17 -2.91
C MET A 75 -15.77 1.14 -4.22
N GLN A 76 -16.44 1.37 -5.36
CA GLN A 76 -15.74 1.54 -6.65
C GLN A 76 -14.72 2.68 -6.58
N PHE A 77 -15.12 3.83 -6.03
CA PHE A 77 -14.23 4.99 -5.87
C PHE A 77 -13.05 4.66 -4.95
N GLN A 78 -13.31 4.02 -3.81
CA GLN A 78 -12.29 3.67 -2.83
C GLN A 78 -11.25 2.71 -3.39
N PHE A 79 -11.66 1.63 -4.06
CA PHE A 79 -10.74 0.72 -4.75
C PHE A 79 -9.97 1.42 -5.86
N ALA A 80 -10.64 2.21 -6.69
CA ALA A 80 -9.98 2.94 -7.75
C ALA A 80 -8.91 3.89 -7.22
N CYS A 81 -9.21 4.60 -6.12
CA CYS A 81 -8.26 5.47 -5.44
C CYS A 81 -7.03 4.72 -4.90
N MET A 82 -7.24 3.56 -4.26
CA MET A 82 -6.15 2.78 -3.64
C MET A 82 -5.23 2.12 -4.68
N TYR A 83 -5.78 1.68 -5.81
CA TYR A 83 -5.03 1.00 -6.88
C TYR A 83 -4.77 1.90 -8.10
N ALA A 84 -5.02 3.20 -7.97
CA ALA A 84 -4.81 4.22 -9.00
C ALA A 84 -5.46 3.90 -10.36
N PHE A 85 -6.72 3.42 -10.36
CA PHE A 85 -7.50 3.21 -11.58
C PHE A 85 -8.03 4.55 -12.12
N THR A 86 -7.13 5.35 -12.70
CA THR A 86 -7.42 6.73 -13.16
C THR A 86 -8.61 6.80 -14.11
N SER A 87 -8.74 5.86 -15.03
CA SER A 87 -9.87 5.81 -15.97
C SER A 87 -11.23 5.70 -15.28
N LEU A 88 -11.28 5.06 -14.10
CA LEU A 88 -12.50 4.99 -13.30
C LEU A 88 -12.69 6.25 -12.46
N ILE A 89 -11.62 6.77 -11.85
CA ILE A 89 -11.66 7.97 -10.99
C ILE A 89 -12.11 9.21 -11.79
N GLU A 90 -11.64 9.33 -13.03
CA GLU A 90 -11.92 10.47 -13.93
C GLU A 90 -13.25 10.33 -14.69
N ASP A 91 -13.97 9.21 -14.54
CA ASP A 91 -15.26 9.00 -15.17
C ASP A 91 -16.31 9.96 -14.59
N ASN A 92 -16.56 11.07 -15.30
CA ASN A 92 -17.54 12.08 -14.90
C ASN A 92 -18.99 11.59 -14.92
N PHE A 93 -19.29 10.49 -15.62
CA PHE A 93 -20.62 9.88 -15.57
C PHE A 93 -20.80 9.10 -14.26
N ARG A 94 -19.76 8.40 -13.81
CA ARG A 94 -19.77 7.66 -12.54
C ARG A 94 -19.58 8.53 -11.32
N PHE A 95 -18.67 9.50 -11.38
CA PHE A 95 -18.30 10.36 -10.26
C PHE A 95 -18.45 11.83 -10.65
N ASP A 96 -19.69 12.23 -10.95
CA ASP A 96 -20.03 13.63 -11.22
C ASP A 96 -19.69 14.57 -10.05
N LYS A 97 -19.80 15.88 -10.28
CA LYS A 97 -19.50 16.91 -9.28
C LYS A 97 -20.27 16.72 -7.96
N TYR A 98 -21.55 16.34 -8.00
CA TYR A 98 -22.37 16.18 -6.80
C TYR A 98 -21.95 14.93 -6.01
N ARG A 99 -21.68 13.83 -6.70
CA ARG A 99 -21.15 12.59 -6.10
C ARG A 99 -19.80 12.84 -5.44
N ARG A 100 -18.91 13.60 -6.09
CA ARG A 100 -17.61 13.99 -5.50
C ARG A 100 -17.76 14.84 -4.24
N ILE A 101 -18.75 15.75 -4.19
CA ILE A 101 -19.05 16.52 -2.96
C ILE A 101 -19.52 15.59 -1.84
N THR A 102 -20.38 14.62 -2.14
CA THR A 102 -20.84 13.62 -1.15
C THR A 102 -19.70 12.75 -0.65
N LEU A 103 -18.90 12.19 -1.57
CA LEU A 103 -17.72 11.39 -1.23
C LEU A 103 -16.73 12.18 -0.39
N ARG A 104 -16.54 13.47 -0.67
CA ARG A 104 -15.70 14.34 0.15
C ARG A 104 -16.18 14.41 1.60
N LYS A 105 -17.47 14.64 1.82
CA LYS A 105 -18.02 14.66 3.18
C LYS A 105 -17.85 13.33 3.91
N GLN A 106 -17.83 12.22 3.18
CA GLN A 106 -17.76 10.87 3.74
C GLN A 106 -16.32 10.37 3.93
N LEU A 107 -15.37 10.82 3.11
CA LEU A 107 -14.08 10.16 2.95
C LEU A 107 -12.86 11.09 3.12
N SER A 108 -13.04 12.42 3.22
CA SER A 108 -11.92 13.39 3.20
C SER A 108 -10.94 13.26 4.36
N ASP A 109 -11.28 12.54 5.42
CA ASP A 109 -10.35 12.33 6.54
C ASP A 109 -9.27 11.29 6.21
N HIS A 110 -9.46 10.49 5.15
CA HIS A 110 -8.47 9.51 4.71
C HIS A 110 -7.49 10.12 3.70
N PRO A 111 -6.17 9.97 3.89
CA PRO A 111 -5.15 10.67 3.09
C PRO A 111 -5.21 10.37 1.59
N VAL A 112 -5.58 9.13 1.21
CA VAL A 112 -5.71 8.73 -0.20
C VAL A 112 -6.93 9.37 -0.85
N TYR A 113 -8.07 9.39 -0.17
CA TYR A 113 -9.31 9.91 -0.76
C TYR A 113 -9.28 11.44 -0.80
N ASP A 114 -8.74 12.08 0.23
CA ASP A 114 -8.51 13.53 0.23
C ASP A 114 -7.58 13.96 -0.90
N PHE A 115 -6.52 13.19 -1.15
CA PHE A 115 -5.62 13.41 -2.29
C PHE A 115 -6.38 13.38 -3.63
N TRP A 116 -7.09 12.29 -3.94
CA TRP A 116 -7.80 12.16 -5.21
C TRP A 116 -8.90 13.20 -5.38
N LEU A 117 -9.72 13.40 -4.35
CA LEU A 117 -10.80 14.39 -4.38
C LEU A 117 -10.28 15.82 -4.49
N THR A 118 -9.08 16.12 -3.98
CA THR A 118 -8.46 17.44 -4.17
C THR A 118 -7.86 17.54 -5.56
N LEU A 119 -7.18 16.49 -6.04
CA LEU A 119 -6.58 16.46 -7.37
C LEU A 119 -7.63 16.63 -8.47
N LEU A 120 -8.81 15.99 -8.33
CA LEU A 120 -9.92 16.11 -9.27
C LEU A 120 -10.52 17.53 -9.34
N ASP A 121 -10.37 18.34 -8.30
CA ASP A 121 -10.81 19.74 -8.25
C ASP A 121 -9.67 20.72 -8.55
N SER A 122 -8.44 20.24 -8.80
CA SER A 122 -7.23 21.04 -8.97
C SER A 122 -6.61 20.90 -10.36
N THR A 123 -5.71 21.82 -10.71
CA THR A 123 -4.85 21.68 -11.88
C THR A 123 -3.71 20.72 -11.59
N TRP A 124 -3.63 19.61 -12.34
CA TRP A 124 -2.71 18.50 -12.08
C TRP A 124 -1.25 18.94 -12.11
N GLU A 125 -0.86 19.73 -13.11
CA GLU A 125 0.49 20.25 -13.28
C GLU A 125 0.97 21.04 -12.05
N VAL A 126 0.08 21.86 -11.49
CA VAL A 126 0.37 22.65 -10.29
C VAL A 126 0.42 21.75 -9.06
N PHE A 127 -0.47 20.76 -8.97
CA PHE A 127 -0.57 19.87 -7.81
C PHE A 127 0.68 19.00 -7.63
N PHE A 128 1.26 18.51 -8.74
CA PHE A 128 2.45 17.68 -8.75
C PHE A 128 3.77 18.46 -8.92
N ASN A 129 3.74 19.79 -9.07
CA ASN A 129 4.96 20.59 -9.17
C ASN A 129 5.69 20.65 -7.82
N THR A 130 6.62 19.72 -7.63
CA THR A 130 7.45 19.61 -6.43
C THR A 130 8.88 20.15 -6.64
N GLU A 131 9.24 20.52 -7.88
CA GLU A 131 10.55 21.08 -8.23
C GLU A 131 10.66 22.55 -7.83
N ASN A 132 9.64 23.34 -8.15
CA ASN A 132 9.67 24.80 -7.99
C ASN A 132 8.89 25.30 -6.78
N ARG A 133 8.23 24.39 -6.05
CA ARG A 133 7.32 24.71 -4.94
C ARG A 133 7.44 23.67 -3.84
N VAL A 134 7.06 24.08 -2.64
CA VAL A 134 6.89 23.15 -1.52
C VAL A 134 5.86 22.09 -1.91
N PRO A 135 6.19 20.78 -1.77
CA PRO A 135 5.27 19.71 -2.13
C PRO A 135 3.91 19.82 -1.42
N ASN A 136 2.83 19.55 -2.16
CA ASN A 136 1.49 19.58 -1.59
C ASN A 136 1.36 18.59 -0.43
N GLN A 137 0.88 19.03 0.73
CA GLN A 137 0.80 18.17 1.92
C GLN A 137 -0.06 16.90 1.68
N LYS A 138 -1.15 16.99 0.91
CA LYS A 138 -2.04 15.86 0.61
C LYS A 138 -1.34 14.83 -0.28
N LEU A 139 -0.56 15.29 -1.26
CA LEU A 139 0.31 14.45 -2.07
C LEU A 139 1.31 13.69 -1.18
N MET A 140 1.99 14.40 -0.28
CA MET A 140 2.99 13.81 0.63
C MET A 140 2.37 12.75 1.54
N LEU A 141 1.21 13.05 2.14
CA LEU A 141 0.51 12.12 3.03
C LEU A 141 0.01 10.88 2.29
N CYS A 142 -0.59 11.06 1.11
CA CYS A 142 -1.04 9.96 0.26
C CYS A 142 0.12 9.05 -0.14
N PHE A 143 1.24 9.64 -0.58
CA PHE A 143 2.40 8.87 -1.02
C PHE A 143 3.05 8.10 0.14
N GLN A 144 3.21 8.72 1.30
CA GLN A 144 3.69 8.03 2.51
C GLN A 144 2.76 6.88 2.91
N PHE A 145 1.44 7.10 2.84
CA PHE A 145 0.45 6.07 3.12
C PHE A 145 0.57 4.90 2.15
N ALA A 146 0.62 5.18 0.84
CA ALA A 146 0.71 4.19 -0.22
C ALA A 146 1.94 3.29 -0.02
N ILE A 147 3.11 3.91 0.21
CA ILE A 147 4.36 3.18 0.50
C ILE A 147 4.20 2.32 1.75
N ARG A 148 3.74 2.91 2.85
CA ARG A 148 3.66 2.25 4.16
C ARG A 148 2.72 1.04 4.16
N HIS A 149 1.68 1.10 3.34
CA HIS A 149 0.63 0.08 3.25
C HIS A 149 0.70 -0.76 1.97
N GLY A 150 1.74 -0.64 1.15
CA GLY A 150 1.96 -1.57 0.04
C GLY A 150 1.06 -1.37 -1.19
N TYR A 151 0.49 -0.17 -1.37
CA TYR A 151 -0.32 0.12 -2.55
C TYR A 151 0.58 0.44 -3.75
N CYS A 152 1.23 -0.58 -4.33
CA CYS A 152 2.30 -0.42 -5.32
C CYS A 152 1.87 0.40 -6.55
N GLN A 153 0.65 0.18 -7.06
CA GLN A 153 0.14 0.92 -8.22
C GLN A 153 -0.02 2.42 -7.93
N LEU A 154 -0.44 2.77 -6.71
CA LEU A 154 -0.52 4.16 -6.28
C LEU A 154 0.87 4.77 -6.03
N VAL A 155 1.81 3.96 -5.51
CA VAL A 155 3.22 4.36 -5.39
C VAL A 155 3.81 4.67 -6.76
N GLU A 156 3.64 3.79 -7.74
CA GLU A 156 4.09 3.98 -9.13
C GLU A 156 3.47 5.22 -9.76
N TYR A 157 2.14 5.36 -9.65
CA TYR A 157 1.40 6.49 -10.20
C TYR A 157 1.92 7.85 -9.69
N ILE A 158 2.13 7.96 -8.37
CA ILE A 158 2.66 9.19 -7.76
C ILE A 158 4.13 9.37 -8.11
N TRP A 159 4.93 8.30 -8.01
CA TRP A 159 6.37 8.32 -8.27
C TRP A 159 6.66 8.97 -9.62
N ASP A 160 5.97 8.56 -10.68
CA ASP A 160 6.22 9.06 -12.03
C ASP A 160 5.85 10.54 -12.25
N LYS A 161 5.16 11.18 -11.30
CA LYS A 161 4.67 12.57 -11.42
C LYS A 161 5.42 13.59 -10.56
N ILE A 162 6.20 13.15 -9.59
CA ILE A 162 6.98 14.02 -8.70
C ILE A 162 8.46 14.09 -9.10
N ASP A 163 9.16 15.12 -8.64
CA ASP A 163 10.59 15.31 -8.91
C ASP A 163 11.50 14.33 -8.13
N ASN A 164 12.76 14.23 -8.56
CA ASN A 164 13.75 13.31 -7.98
C ASN A 164 14.08 13.60 -6.51
N ASN A 165 14.14 14.86 -6.09
CA ASN A 165 14.45 15.19 -4.70
C ASN A 165 13.30 14.71 -3.79
N THR A 166 12.05 14.92 -4.21
CA THR A 166 10.87 14.46 -3.46
C THR A 166 10.77 12.93 -3.42
N ARG A 167 11.05 12.26 -4.56
CA ARG A 167 11.13 10.78 -4.66
C ARG A 167 12.13 10.23 -3.66
N GLU A 168 13.34 10.77 -3.65
CA GLU A 168 14.42 10.31 -2.78
C GLU A 168 14.07 10.56 -1.31
N TYR A 169 13.68 11.80 -0.96
CA TYR A 169 13.41 12.18 0.42
C TYR A 169 12.32 11.31 1.06
N ILE A 170 11.17 11.17 0.41
CA ILE A 170 10.05 10.39 0.96
C ILE A 170 10.34 8.89 0.89
N GLY A 171 10.93 8.44 -0.22
CA GLY A 171 11.29 7.05 -0.42
C GLY A 171 12.24 6.56 0.66
N LEU A 172 13.32 7.30 0.94
CA LEU A 172 14.26 6.97 2.03
C LEU A 172 13.58 7.04 3.41
N LEU A 173 12.72 8.03 3.64
CA LEU A 173 12.00 8.18 4.90
C LEU A 173 11.10 6.96 5.20
N GLN A 174 10.37 6.46 4.20
CA GLN A 174 9.47 5.32 4.37
C GLN A 174 10.17 3.96 4.20
N TRP A 175 11.33 3.91 3.56
CA TRP A 175 12.10 2.68 3.32
C TRP A 175 12.34 1.89 4.61
N ARG A 176 12.75 2.58 5.67
CA ARG A 176 12.98 1.95 6.99
C ARG A 176 11.73 1.20 7.47
N ALA A 177 10.57 1.82 7.38
CA ALA A 177 9.30 1.22 7.81
C ALA A 177 8.92 -0.02 7.00
N LEU A 178 9.20 -0.01 5.69
CA LEU A 178 8.98 -1.16 4.81
C LEU A 178 9.87 -2.35 5.17
N CYS A 179 11.16 -2.11 5.39
CA CYS A 179 12.10 -3.16 5.80
C CYS A 179 11.74 -3.76 7.16
N PHE A 180 11.03 -3.04 8.03
CA PHE A 180 10.48 -3.58 9.29
C PHE A 180 9.25 -4.44 9.09
N ARG A 181 8.39 -4.09 8.14
CA ARG A 181 7.12 -4.80 7.94
C ARG A 181 7.30 -6.07 7.13
N ALA A 182 8.20 -6.08 6.15
CA ALA A 182 8.52 -7.25 5.31
C ALA A 182 7.29 -7.97 4.75
N ARG A 183 6.35 -7.19 4.17
CA ARG A 183 5.05 -7.70 3.70
C ARG A 183 4.80 -7.46 2.23
N ASP A 184 5.09 -6.25 1.77
CA ASP A 184 4.76 -5.86 0.41
C ASP A 184 5.97 -6.02 -0.51
N ARG A 185 5.98 -7.11 -1.27
CA ARG A 185 7.10 -7.48 -2.14
C ARG A 185 7.23 -6.51 -3.31
N ASP A 186 6.11 -6.16 -3.94
CA ASP A 186 6.10 -5.32 -5.13
C ASP A 186 6.56 -3.89 -4.79
N THR A 187 6.00 -3.27 -3.76
CA THR A 187 6.41 -1.94 -3.30
C THR A 187 7.86 -1.95 -2.83
N MET A 188 8.31 -3.00 -2.12
CA MET A 188 9.70 -3.10 -1.70
C MET A 188 10.65 -3.22 -2.90
N ARG A 189 10.36 -4.10 -3.87
CA ARG A 189 11.18 -4.27 -5.08
C ARG A 189 11.23 -2.98 -5.90
N PHE A 190 10.08 -2.33 -6.08
CA PHE A 190 9.96 -1.06 -6.78
C PHE A 190 10.85 0.00 -6.14
N LEU A 191 10.64 0.28 -4.85
CA LEU A 191 11.41 1.31 -4.15
C LEU A 191 12.88 0.97 -4.03
N CYS A 192 13.23 -0.29 -3.75
CA CYS A 192 14.62 -0.70 -3.65
C CYS A 192 15.37 -0.41 -4.95
N THR A 193 14.79 -0.81 -6.08
CA THR A 193 15.41 -0.63 -7.39
C THR A 193 15.59 0.84 -7.72
N ARG A 194 14.54 1.66 -7.55
CA ARG A 194 14.56 3.08 -7.89
C ARG A 194 15.46 3.89 -6.96
N LEU A 195 15.33 3.70 -5.64
CA LEU A 195 16.14 4.44 -4.67
C LEU A 195 17.61 4.04 -4.73
N CYS A 196 17.95 2.77 -5.02
CA CYS A 196 19.35 2.38 -5.19
C CYS A 196 19.95 2.96 -6.47
N HIS A 197 19.16 3.18 -7.51
CA HIS A 197 19.63 3.88 -8.70
C HIS A 197 19.92 5.36 -8.42
N MET A 198 19.12 6.00 -7.55
CA MET A 198 19.27 7.42 -7.19
C MET A 198 20.38 7.65 -6.16
N ASN A 199 20.34 6.91 -5.05
CA ASN A 199 21.28 7.06 -3.93
C ASN A 199 21.63 5.69 -3.31
N PRO A 200 22.57 4.94 -3.93
CA PRO A 200 22.93 3.61 -3.46
C PRO A 200 23.65 3.62 -2.11
N VAL A 201 24.35 4.71 -1.75
CA VAL A 201 25.06 4.85 -0.46
C VAL A 201 24.06 5.08 0.67
N GLY A 202 23.14 6.05 0.50
CA GLY A 202 22.09 6.34 1.47
C GLY A 202 21.19 5.15 1.72
N MET A 203 20.81 4.43 0.65
CA MET A 203 20.06 3.18 0.75
C MET A 203 20.80 2.11 1.54
N ALA A 204 22.09 1.89 1.27
CA ALA A 204 22.89 0.92 2.02
C ALA A 204 22.97 1.28 3.51
N ARG A 205 23.25 2.54 3.84
CA ARG A 205 23.38 3.02 5.22
C ARG A 205 22.10 2.84 6.03
N ILE A 206 20.94 3.21 5.48
CA ILE A 206 19.64 3.09 6.17
C ILE A 206 19.20 1.62 6.28
N SER A 207 19.51 0.81 5.27
CA SER A 207 19.19 -0.63 5.27
C SER A 207 20.07 -1.44 6.22
N TRP A 208 21.31 -0.99 6.45
CA TRP A 208 22.33 -1.76 7.16
C TRP A 208 21.90 -2.16 8.57
N THR A 209 21.44 -1.21 9.38
CA THR A 209 21.02 -1.47 10.76
C THR A 209 19.93 -2.55 10.81
N ILE A 210 18.97 -2.50 9.89
CA ILE A 210 17.90 -3.48 9.82
C ILE A 210 18.44 -4.84 9.38
N PHE A 211 19.23 -4.86 8.31
CA PHE A 211 19.80 -6.09 7.77
C PHE A 211 20.67 -6.80 8.81
N PHE A 212 21.59 -6.08 9.44
CA PHE A 212 22.48 -6.63 10.46
C PHE A 212 21.71 -7.12 11.68
N ASP A 213 20.74 -6.34 12.18
CA ASP A 213 19.87 -6.76 13.29
C ASP A 213 19.12 -8.06 12.95
N THR A 214 18.56 -8.16 11.74
CA THR A 214 17.89 -9.40 11.29
C THR A 214 18.84 -10.57 11.09
N PHE A 215 20.04 -10.32 10.60
CA PHE A 215 21.06 -11.34 10.36
C PHE A 215 21.63 -11.88 11.68
N TYR A 216 22.09 -10.99 12.56
CA TYR A 216 22.65 -11.34 13.87
C TYR A 216 21.64 -12.14 14.69
N ASN A 217 20.39 -11.67 14.77
CA ASN A 217 19.34 -12.35 15.51
C ASN A 217 18.85 -13.65 14.84
N SER A 218 19.13 -13.86 13.55
CA SER A 218 18.82 -15.12 12.87
C SER A 218 19.86 -16.22 13.09
N ILE A 219 21.08 -15.86 13.49
CA ILE A 219 22.20 -16.80 13.71
C ILE A 219 22.43 -17.03 15.20
N ASN A 220 22.35 -15.99 16.03
CA ASN A 220 22.81 -16.06 17.42
C ASN A 220 21.70 -16.29 18.46
N ASN A 221 20.42 -16.30 18.05
CA ASN A 221 19.29 -16.56 18.96
C ASN A 221 18.82 -18.04 18.91
N GLU A 222 19.77 -18.99 18.88
CA GLU A 222 19.48 -20.43 18.94
C GLU A 222 18.75 -20.85 20.24
N GLU A 223 18.84 -20.04 21.30
CA GLU A 223 18.14 -20.26 22.59
C GLU A 223 16.75 -19.59 22.68
N SER A 224 16.30 -18.89 21.64
CA SER A 224 15.00 -18.21 21.64
C SER A 224 13.86 -19.13 21.18
N ASP A 225 12.62 -18.85 21.62
CA ASP A 225 11.43 -19.55 21.13
C ASP A 225 11.46 -19.69 19.59
N ILE A 226 11.17 -20.89 19.08
CA ILE A 226 11.14 -21.25 17.64
C ILE A 226 10.37 -20.21 16.80
N VAL A 227 9.37 -19.56 17.39
CA VAL A 227 8.55 -18.51 16.74
C VAL A 227 9.33 -17.22 16.49
N VAL A 228 10.22 -16.83 17.40
CA VAL A 228 11.03 -15.60 17.33
C VAL A 228 12.18 -15.78 16.34
N GLU A 229 12.87 -16.92 16.39
CA GLU A 229 13.93 -17.28 15.45
C GLU A 229 13.39 -17.30 13.99
N ASN A 230 12.24 -17.96 13.79
CA ASN A 230 11.57 -18.00 12.49
C ASN A 230 11.17 -16.61 11.97
N LYS A 231 10.89 -15.64 12.86
CA LYS A 231 10.53 -14.29 12.46
C LYS A 231 11.73 -13.53 11.88
N PHE A 232 12.90 -13.61 12.52
CA PHE A 232 14.11 -12.94 12.02
C PHE A 232 14.61 -13.59 10.73
N ARG A 233 14.59 -14.93 10.67
CA ARG A 233 14.93 -15.68 9.46
C ARG A 233 14.04 -15.33 8.27
N LYS A 234 12.71 -15.39 8.44
CA LYS A 234 11.75 -15.01 7.38
C LYS A 234 11.93 -13.57 6.93
N ARG A 235 12.25 -12.66 7.85
CA ARG A 235 12.50 -11.26 7.53
C ARG A 235 13.80 -11.08 6.76
N LEU A 236 14.85 -11.79 7.14
CA LEU A 236 16.12 -11.79 6.41
C LEU A 236 15.92 -12.36 4.99
N GLU A 237 15.25 -13.50 4.85
CA GLU A 237 14.88 -14.10 3.56
C GLU A 237 14.10 -13.10 2.71
N PHE A 238 13.07 -12.45 3.27
CA PHE A 238 12.31 -11.41 2.58
C PHE A 238 13.19 -10.25 2.11
N LEU A 239 14.08 -9.73 2.96
CA LEU A 239 14.97 -8.64 2.59
C LEU A 239 15.91 -9.07 1.46
N ILE A 240 16.50 -10.26 1.56
CA ILE A 240 17.41 -10.79 0.53
C ILE A 240 16.65 -11.00 -0.78
N GLU A 241 15.46 -11.61 -0.77
CA GLU A 241 14.68 -11.86 -1.99
C GLU A 241 14.26 -10.58 -2.72
N ASN A 242 13.92 -9.52 -1.98
CA ASN A 242 13.27 -8.33 -2.55
C ASN A 242 14.20 -7.13 -2.73
N CYS A 243 15.38 -7.11 -2.11
CA CYS A 243 16.40 -6.10 -2.38
C CYS A 243 17.02 -6.29 -3.78
N CYS A 244 17.39 -5.20 -4.46
CA CYS A 244 18.09 -5.27 -5.74
C CYS A 244 19.55 -5.75 -5.57
N SER A 245 20.18 -6.22 -6.66
CA SER A 245 21.55 -6.75 -6.65
C SER A 245 22.58 -5.75 -6.12
N GLU A 246 22.43 -4.47 -6.46
CA GLU A 246 23.35 -3.41 -6.00
C GLU A 246 23.27 -3.21 -4.49
N LEU A 247 22.07 -3.20 -3.91
CA LEU A 247 21.92 -3.10 -2.46
C LEU A 247 22.49 -4.31 -1.75
N ARG A 248 22.19 -5.54 -2.22
CA ARG A 248 22.75 -6.78 -1.66
C ARG A 248 24.27 -6.74 -1.65
N ARG A 249 24.87 -6.37 -2.78
CA ARG A 249 26.33 -6.24 -2.92
C ARG A 249 26.92 -5.23 -1.93
N ARG A 250 26.24 -4.10 -1.71
CA ARG A 250 26.71 -3.05 -0.78
C ARG A 250 26.53 -3.41 0.69
N LEU A 251 25.45 -4.10 1.04
CA LEU A 251 25.27 -4.62 2.40
C LEU A 251 26.43 -5.57 2.74
N LEU A 252 26.85 -6.44 1.82
CA LEU A 252 27.96 -7.36 2.08
C LEU A 252 29.35 -6.71 2.15
N LYS A 253 29.50 -5.42 1.80
CA LYS A 253 30.79 -4.71 1.80
C LYS A 253 30.98 -3.88 3.07
N MET A 254 31.94 -4.27 3.91
CA MET A 254 32.35 -3.59 5.15
C MET A 254 32.83 -2.13 5.01
N GLU A 255 32.82 -1.53 3.83
CA GLU A 255 33.35 -0.18 3.57
C GLU A 255 32.34 0.96 3.82
N ASN A 256 31.04 0.67 3.78
CA ASN A 256 29.96 1.63 4.12
C ASN A 256 29.84 1.95 5.64
N PHE A 257 30.88 1.65 6.43
CA PHE A 257 30.83 1.41 7.89
C PHE A 257 31.57 2.47 8.72
N ARG A 258 31.86 3.64 8.12
CA ARG A 258 32.41 4.80 8.84
C ARG A 258 31.37 5.90 8.97
#